data_AF-A0A803MHN6-F1
#
_entry.id   AF-A0A803MHN6-F1
#
_cell.length_a   1.000
_cell.length_b   1.000
_cell.length_c   1.000
_cell.angle_alpha   90.00
_cell.angle_beta   90.00
_cell.angle_gamma   90.00
#
_symmetry.space_group_name_H-M   'P 1'
#
loop_
_entity.id
_entity.type
_entity.pdbx_description
1 polymer ?
#
loop_
_entity_poly.entity_id
_entity_poly.type
_entity_poly.pdbx_seq_one_letter_code
_entity_poly.pdbx_strand_id
1 'polypeptide(L)'
;MKEDYETEERKQAAADVLFNYSKFVAACIGNRVRPGDLRMHLMKEISGIPTSLKRESFPVTASPDAMGESSSSGTARLDKSDSFRAL
;
A
#
# COMPACT_ATOMS: atom_id res chain seq x y z
N MET A 1 29.42 25.49 13.65
CA MET A 1 29.62 25.68 12.19
C MET A 1 29.42 24.40 11.39
N LYS A 2 30.20 23.33 11.58
CA LYS A 2 30.02 22.07 10.81
C LYS A 2 28.70 21.35 11.15
N GLU A 3 28.36 21.25 12.44
CA GLU A 3 27.13 20.60 12.90
C GLU A 3 25.86 21.32 12.44
N ASP A 4 25.91 22.66 12.36
CA ASP A 4 24.79 23.47 11.86
C ASP A 4 24.53 23.16 10.38
N TYR A 5 25.60 23.02 9.59
CA TYR A 5 25.51 22.65 8.17
C TYR A 5 24.91 21.25 7.97
N GLU A 6 25.40 20.25 8.71
CA GLU A 6 24.85 18.88 8.65
C GLU A 6 23.38 18.84 9.07
N THR A 7 22.99 19.70 10.02
CA THR A 7 21.60 19.82 10.46
C THR A 7 20.70 20.40 9.37
N GLU A 8 21.14 21.47 8.69
CA GLU A 8 20.39 22.06 7.58
C GLU A 8 20.31 21.12 6.37
N GLU A 9 21.38 20.39 6.05
CA GLU A 9 21.36 19.38 5.00
C GLU A 9 20.31 18.28 5.30
N ARG A 10 20.28 17.80 6.54
CA ARG A 10 19.28 16.80 6.96
C ARG A 10 17.86 17.34 6.88
N LYS A 11 17.63 18.60 7.25
CA LYS A 11 16.31 19.25 7.11
C LYS A 11 15.90 19.34 5.65
N GLN A 12 16.82 19.73 4.77
CA GLN A 12 16.55 19.80 3.34
C GLN A 12 16.20 18.43 2.77
N ALA A 13 16.98 17.39 3.09
CA ALA A 13 16.70 16.02 2.66
C ALA A 13 15.33 15.53 3.16
N ALA A 14 14.96 15.84 4.40
CA ALA A 14 13.64 15.50 4.94
C ALA A 14 12.51 16.25 4.22
N ALA A 15 12.70 17.54 3.91
CA ALA A 15 11.74 18.33 3.14
C ALA A 15 11.54 17.76 1.73
N ASP A 16 12.61 17.37 1.05
CA ASP A 16 12.56 16.77 -0.28
C ASP A 16 11.81 15.43 -0.27
N VAL A 17 12.04 14.59 0.74
CA VAL A 17 11.30 13.33 0.93
C VAL A 17 9.81 13.60 1.13
N LEU A 18 9.46 14.55 1.99
CA LEU A 18 8.05 14.91 2.24
C LEU A 18 7.38 15.51 1.01
N PHE A 19 8.08 16.32 0.23
CA PHE A 19 7.58 16.90 -1.02
C PHE A 19 7.37 15.83 -2.10
N ASN A 20 8.26 14.85 -2.20
CA ASN A 20 8.06 13.73 -3.12
C ASN A 20 6.91 12.84 -2.69
N TYR A 21 6.77 12.58 -1.39
CA TYR A 21 5.64 11.84 -0.85
C TYR A 21 4.30 12.56 -1.07
N SER A 22 4.26 13.90 -0.92
CA SER A 22 3.03 14.67 -1.12
C SER A 22 2.53 14.60 -2.57
N LYS A 23 3.44 14.61 -3.56
CA LYS A 23 3.10 14.37 -4.97
C LYS A 23 2.47 13.00 -5.18
N PHE A 24 3.03 11.97 -4.55
CA PHE A 24 2.50 10.61 -4.64
C PHE A 24 1.09 10.52 -4.05
N VAL A 25 0.85 11.13 -2.88
CA VAL A 25 -0.48 11.18 -2.25
C VAL A 25 -1.47 11.95 -3.12
N ALA A 26 -1.07 13.09 -3.68
CA ALA A 26 -1.91 13.87 -4.59
C ALA A 26 -2.33 13.04 -5.82
N ALA A 27 -1.41 12.23 -6.38
CA ALA A 27 -1.72 11.31 -7.47
C ALA A 27 -2.71 10.21 -7.05
N CYS A 28 -2.59 9.67 -5.83
CA CYS A 28 -3.53 8.70 -5.28
C CYS A 28 -4.95 9.29 -5.19
N ILE A 29 -5.06 10.51 -4.65
CA ILE A 29 -6.34 11.23 -4.51
C ILE A 29 -6.94 11.52 -5.89
N GLY A 30 -6.16 12.08 -6.81
CA GLY A 30 -6.62 12.41 -8.16
C GLY A 30 -7.11 11.19 -8.94
N ASN A 31 -6.51 10.02 -8.70
CA ASN A 31 -6.93 8.76 -9.32
C ASN A 31 -7.97 7.99 -8.52
N ARG A 32 -8.35 8.44 -7.32
CA ARG A 32 -9.25 7.72 -6.40
C ARG A 32 -8.80 6.28 -6.17
N VAL A 33 -7.54 6.12 -5.82
CA VAL A 33 -6.95 4.81 -5.51
C VAL A 33 -6.19 4.85 -4.21
N ARG A 34 -6.10 3.69 -3.56
CA ARG A 34 -5.28 3.56 -2.36
C ARG A 34 -3.80 3.64 -2.75
N PRO A 35 -2.95 4.21 -1.87
CA PRO A 35 -1.51 4.29 -2.10
C PRO A 35 -0.84 2.95 -2.45
N GLY A 36 -1.29 1.85 -1.80
CA GLY A 36 -0.76 0.52 -2.08
C GLY A 36 -1.03 0.04 -3.51
N ASP A 37 -2.23 0.31 -4.04
CA ASP A 37 -2.63 -0.12 -5.38
C ASP A 37 -1.88 0.67 -6.46
N LEU A 38 -1.73 1.99 -6.27
CA LEU A 38 -0.93 2.83 -7.16
C LEU A 38 0.54 2.43 -7.16
N ARG A 39 1.11 2.13 -5.98
CA ARG A 39 2.49 1.65 -5.86
C ARG A 39 2.71 0.37 -6.64
N MET A 40 1.83 -0.62 -6.48
CA MET A 40 1.92 -1.89 -7.20
C MET A 40 1.71 -1.73 -8.71
N HIS A 41 0.84 -0.82 -9.12
CA HIS A 41 0.64 -0.49 -10.52
C HIS A 41 1.91 0.09 -11.15
N LEU A 42 2.51 1.11 -10.53
CA LEU A 42 3.77 1.70 -11.00
C LEU A 42 4.89 0.67 -11.06
N MET A 43 5.01 -0.20 -10.05
CA MET A 43 5.99 -1.28 -10.05
C MET A 43 5.81 -2.25 -11.23
N LYS A 44 4.57 -2.52 -11.64
CA LYS A 44 4.28 -3.35 -12.83
C LYS A 44 4.62 -2.63 -14.12
N GLU A 45 4.26 -1.35 -14.24
CA GLU A 45 4.56 -0.53 -15.42
C GLU A 45 6.06 -0.45 -15.71
N ILE A 46 6.88 -0.13 -14.69
CA ILE A 46 8.35 -0.07 -14.86
C ILE A 46 8.96 -1.43 -15.22
N SER A 47 8.28 -2.53 -14.87
CA SER A 47 8.71 -3.89 -15.19
C SER A 47 8.20 -4.37 -16.56
N GLY A 48 7.45 -3.54 -17.29
CA GLY A 48 6.81 -3.92 -18.56
C GLY A 48 5.65 -4.91 -18.40
N ILE A 49 5.15 -5.12 -17.18
CA ILE A 49 4.04 -6.03 -16.91
C ILE A 49 2.73 -5.29 -17.19
N PRO A 50 1.86 -5.81 -18.08
CA PRO A 50 0.55 -5.21 -18.31
C PRO A 50 -0.24 -5.09 -17.02
N THR A 51 -0.75 -3.89 -16.76
CA THR A 51 -1.48 -3.57 -15.52
C THR A 51 -2.57 -2.56 -15.81
N SER A 52 -3.62 -2.57 -15.01
CA SER A 52 -4.68 -1.56 -15.04
C SER A 52 -4.99 -1.11 -13.63
N LEU A 53 -5.28 0.17 -13.49
CA LEU A 53 -5.59 0.78 -12.21
C LEU A 53 -7.11 0.85 -12.06
N LYS A 54 -7.68 -0.03 -11.23
CA LYS A 54 -9.11 0.05 -10.89
C LYS A 54 -9.31 1.22 -9.93
N ARG A 55 -10.03 2.25 -10.38
CA ARG A 55 -10.42 3.38 -9.51
C ARG A 55 -11.47 2.89 -8.53
N GLU A 56 -11.28 3.17 -7.25
CA GLU A 56 -12.30 2.91 -6.24
C GLU A 56 -13.47 3.88 -6.52
N SER A 57 -14.61 3.31 -6.93
CA SER A 57 -15.86 4.04 -6.91
C SER A 57 -16.26 4.19 -5.45
N PHE A 58 -15.91 5.31 -4.82
CA PHE A 58 -16.50 5.65 -3.53
C PHE A 58 -18.03 5.70 -3.74
N PRO A 59 -18.82 4.83 -3.09
CA PRO A 59 -20.26 5.01 -3.10
C PRO A 59 -20.53 6.35 -2.41
N VAL A 60 -21.21 7.26 -3.13
CA VAL A 60 -21.87 8.39 -2.48
C VAL A 60 -22.87 7.77 -1.52
N THR A 61 -22.54 7.83 -0.23
CA THR A 61 -23.33 7.41 0.95
C THR A 61 -24.74 6.91 0.62
N ALA A 62 -24.88 5.59 0.46
CA ALA A 62 -26.14 4.91 0.71
C ALA A 62 -26.08 4.33 2.13
N SER A 63 -27.17 4.54 2.87
CA SER A 63 -27.48 4.11 4.24
C SER A 63 -26.79 2.82 4.72
N PRO A 64 -26.34 2.72 6.00
CA PRO A 64 -25.76 1.49 6.50
C PRO A 64 -26.90 0.50 6.76
N ASP A 65 -27.08 -0.48 5.88
CA ASP A 65 -27.90 -1.64 6.22
C ASP A 65 -27.32 -2.94 5.68
N ALA A 66 -27.41 -3.93 6.57
CA ALA A 66 -27.28 -5.37 6.40
C ALA A 66 -25.88 -5.99 6.11
N MET A 67 -25.33 -6.54 7.20
CA MET A 67 -24.57 -7.80 7.28
C MET A 67 -24.86 -8.77 6.11
N GLY A 68 -23.81 -9.27 5.46
CA GLY A 68 -23.90 -10.31 4.44
C GLY A 68 -22.57 -11.04 4.29
N GLU A 69 -22.52 -12.26 4.79
CA GLU A 69 -21.41 -13.20 4.75
C GLU A 69 -21.01 -13.55 3.30
N SER A 70 -19.71 -13.81 3.06
CA SER A 70 -19.29 -14.74 2.00
C SER A 70 -17.89 -15.31 2.23
N SER A 71 -17.81 -16.62 2.00
CA SER A 71 -16.73 -17.57 2.28
C SER A 71 -15.94 -17.98 1.03
N SER A 72 -14.88 -18.79 1.27
CA SER A 72 -14.32 -19.87 0.39
C SER A 72 -13.23 -19.42 -0.60
N SER A 73 -12.16 -20.16 -0.97
CA SER A 73 -11.69 -21.56 -0.89
C SER A 73 -10.15 -21.51 -1.18
N GLY A 74 -9.21 -22.14 -0.47
CA GLY A 74 -8.84 -23.57 -0.56
C GLY A 74 -7.58 -23.83 -1.42
N THR A 75 -6.39 -24.01 -0.82
CA THR A 75 -5.27 -24.82 -1.35
C THR A 75 -4.53 -25.48 -0.17
N ALA A 76 -4.75 -26.78 0.05
CA ALA A 76 -3.87 -27.90 -0.34
C ALA A 76 -2.60 -28.07 0.53
N ARG A 77 -2.78 -28.83 1.63
CA ARG A 77 -1.89 -29.83 2.25
C ARG A 77 -0.37 -29.53 2.31
N LEU A 78 0.13 -29.30 3.52
CA LEU A 78 1.47 -29.79 3.90
C LEU A 78 1.36 -30.56 5.22
N ASP A 79 1.45 -31.87 5.11
CA ASP A 79 1.64 -32.81 6.21
C ASP A 79 3.11 -32.75 6.65
N LYS A 80 3.36 -32.35 7.90
CA LYS A 80 4.53 -32.84 8.64
C LYS A 80 4.31 -32.65 10.14
N SER A 81 3.97 -33.78 10.77
CA SER A 81 3.92 -34.02 12.20
C SER A 81 5.18 -33.50 12.90
N ASP A 82 5.01 -32.68 13.92
CA ASP A 82 5.99 -32.61 15.01
C ASP A 82 5.27 -32.75 16.35
N SER A 83 5.56 -33.90 16.96
CA SER A 83 4.96 -34.43 18.16
C SER A 83 5.50 -33.67 19.37
N PHE A 84 4.66 -32.84 20.00
CA PHE A 84 4.93 -32.29 21.31
C PHE A 84 5.01 -33.43 22.35
N ARG A 85 6.22 -33.77 22.78
CA ARG A 85 6.46 -34.55 24.00
C ARG A 85 7.02 -33.60 25.06
N ALA A 86 6.14 -33.11 25.93
CA ALA A 86 6.53 -32.55 27.21
C ALA A 86 7.06 -33.68 28.10
N LEU A 87 8.24 -33.47 28.67
CA LEU A 87 8.71 -34.13 29.89
C LEU A 87 8.67 -33.08 31.01
#